data_AF-A0A3M2LFL3-F1
#
_entry.id   AF-A0A3M2LFL3-F1
#
_cell.length_a   1.000
_cell.length_b   1.000
_cell.length_c   1.000
_cell.angle_alpha   90.00
_cell.angle_beta   90.00
_cell.angle_gamma   90.00
#
_symmetry.space_group_name_H-M   'P 1'
#
loop_
_entity.id
_entity.type
_entity.pdbx_description
1 polymer ?
#
loop_
_entity_poly.entity_id
_entity_poly.type
_entity_poly.pdbx_seq_one_letter_code
_entity_poly.pdbx_strand_id
1 'polypeptide(L)'
;MEDRETLPVSSPEQQQAEPQDETPTTTPTTTPTTPEDDTARPSEPPRTTPRWRRIAVDTRPLAVPAFRRLWLGQGVSFVGFQVTSVAVPVQVYDMTHSSLWVGVLGIANLVPLIVFGLWGGAVADHMDRRRLLLMASLVSWAATFALVLQALLHANSIPLILGTVAVQSVGFAVSSPARGAIVPRLVDEPLVPAANTLNFTVMTVGTLCGPLLAGLILAHWNYQAAYALDAVLFTVGLYAAARLPSIPPLGAAAALGLRSVVDGLRFIVTQPVLLMSFVVDLIAMVVAMPRALFPEMAETRFGGEGSVGWLFAALGFGALFGGLLSGWIGRIHRQGAALVASIAVWGVAVAAAGLAHSLWLAFLLLAAGGAADLVASVFRQSILQTYAPDEMRGRLQGVFTVVVSGGPRLGDLRAGAVASVGGVGAGTSWVGGGVACAVLVVIVGLAVPSLMTYDTRG
;
A
#
# COMPACT_ATOMS: atom_id res chain seq x y z
N MET A 1 -32.46 -71.07 -35.31
CA MET A 1 -32.65 -70.15 -34.18
C MET A 1 -32.51 -68.74 -34.73
N GLU A 2 -33.52 -68.30 -35.47
CA GLU A 2 -34.76 -67.65 -35.01
C GLU A 2 -34.54 -66.13 -35.01
N ASP A 3 -35.06 -65.43 -36.03
CA ASP A 3 -36.41 -64.82 -36.10
C ASP A 3 -36.48 -63.52 -35.27
N ARG A 4 -36.53 -62.35 -35.92
CA ARG A 4 -37.72 -61.48 -36.11
C ARG A 4 -37.40 -60.12 -35.42
N GLU A 5 -37.86 -58.93 -35.81
CA GLU A 5 -39.02 -58.49 -36.57
C GLU A 5 -38.89 -56.98 -36.89
N THR A 6 -39.40 -56.60 -38.08
CA THR A 6 -40.18 -55.37 -38.42
C THR A 6 -39.68 -53.92 -38.20
N LEU A 7 -39.42 -53.29 -39.36
CA LEU A 7 -39.75 -51.91 -39.80
C LEU A 7 -41.17 -51.42 -39.38
N PRO A 8 -41.50 -50.09 -39.31
CA PRO A 8 -41.51 -49.18 -40.48
C PRO A 8 -41.19 -47.67 -40.24
N VAL A 9 -40.52 -47.02 -41.21
CA VAL A 9 -41.03 -46.03 -42.19
C VAL A 9 -41.43 -44.65 -41.63
N SER A 10 -40.65 -43.61 -41.98
CA SER A 10 -41.15 -42.44 -42.75
C SER A 10 -40.00 -41.48 -43.11
N SER A 11 -39.55 -41.55 -44.37
CA SER A 11 -38.98 -40.42 -45.15
C SER A 11 -40.15 -39.47 -45.57
N PRO A 12 -39.97 -38.33 -46.28
CA PRO A 12 -38.81 -37.87 -47.06
C PRO A 12 -38.51 -36.34 -46.96
N GLU A 13 -37.36 -35.86 -47.43
CA GLU A 13 -37.15 -34.92 -48.57
C GLU A 13 -36.04 -33.95 -48.08
N GLN A 14 -35.03 -33.45 -48.81
CA GLN A 14 -34.65 -33.33 -50.22
C GLN A 14 -33.11 -33.08 -50.21
N GLN A 15 -32.30 -33.81 -51.00
CA GLN A 15 -31.76 -33.42 -52.33
C GLN A 15 -30.56 -32.44 -52.22
N GLN A 16 -29.31 -32.92 -52.36
CA GLN A 16 -28.45 -32.91 -53.59
C GLN A 16 -28.24 -31.50 -54.18
N ALA A 17 -27.08 -31.05 -54.67
CA ALA A 17 -25.71 -31.55 -54.80
C ALA A 17 -24.85 -30.33 -55.26
N GLU A 18 -23.55 -30.36 -54.97
CA GLU A 18 -22.48 -29.57 -55.61
C GLU A 18 -22.26 -30.00 -57.09
N PRO A 19 -21.31 -29.47 -57.90
CA PRO A 19 -20.40 -28.29 -57.79
C PRO A 19 -20.26 -27.49 -59.13
N GLN A 20 -19.40 -26.45 -59.20
CA GLN A 20 -18.37 -26.22 -60.27
C GLN A 20 -17.79 -24.77 -60.30
N ASP A 21 -16.48 -24.71 -60.05
CA ASP A 21 -15.37 -24.13 -60.85
C ASP A 21 -15.28 -22.66 -61.37
N GLU A 22 -14.01 -22.22 -61.47
CA GLU A 22 -13.40 -21.12 -62.25
C GLU A 22 -13.31 -19.65 -61.70
N THR A 23 -12.09 -19.12 -61.74
CA THR A 23 -11.67 -17.69 -61.72
C THR A 23 -11.17 -17.32 -63.14
N PRO A 24 -10.80 -16.07 -63.55
CA PRO A 24 -10.93 -14.72 -62.95
C PRO A 24 -11.32 -13.58 -63.96
N THR A 25 -11.33 -12.32 -63.47
CA THR A 25 -11.16 -11.02 -64.21
C THR A 25 -12.41 -10.27 -64.63
N THR A 26 -12.61 -9.04 -64.11
CA THR A 26 -12.82 -7.78 -64.87
C THR A 26 -13.06 -6.56 -63.95
N THR A 27 -12.53 -5.43 -64.40
CA THR A 27 -12.49 -4.04 -63.88
C THR A 27 -13.88 -3.44 -63.57
N PRO A 28 -13.98 -2.30 -62.85
CA PRO A 28 -14.18 -1.07 -63.62
C PRO A 28 -13.51 0.22 -63.06
N THR A 29 -12.95 0.96 -64.01
CA THR A 29 -13.19 2.39 -64.32
C THR A 29 -13.10 3.46 -63.22
N THR A 30 -12.08 4.29 -63.42
CA THR A 30 -11.76 5.61 -62.87
C THR A 30 -12.87 6.67 -62.98
N THR A 31 -13.00 7.50 -61.95
CA THR A 31 -13.45 8.91 -62.07
C THR A 31 -12.50 9.78 -61.23
N PRO A 32 -11.85 10.82 -61.79
CA PRO A 32 -10.97 11.70 -61.03
C PRO A 32 -11.77 12.90 -60.48
N THR A 33 -11.85 13.04 -59.16
CA THR A 33 -12.27 14.28 -58.51
C THR A 33 -11.05 15.11 -58.12
N THR A 34 -11.07 16.35 -58.59
CA THR A 34 -10.14 17.46 -58.38
C THR A 34 -9.74 17.64 -56.90
N PRO A 35 -8.49 18.00 -56.57
CA PRO A 35 -8.14 18.41 -55.22
C PRO A 35 -8.67 19.81 -54.94
N GLU A 36 -9.66 19.93 -54.06
CA GLU A 36 -10.06 21.19 -53.47
C GLU A 36 -8.96 21.70 -52.54
N ASP A 37 -8.58 22.95 -52.77
CA ASP A 37 -7.66 23.78 -52.03
C ASP A 37 -8.23 24.07 -50.63
N ASP A 38 -7.94 23.20 -49.65
CA ASP A 38 -8.32 23.43 -48.26
C ASP A 38 -7.36 24.47 -47.66
N THR A 39 -7.70 25.73 -47.90
CA THR A 39 -7.08 26.91 -47.31
C THR A 39 -6.83 26.69 -45.81
N ALA A 40 -5.54 26.70 -45.44
CA ALA A 40 -5.06 26.55 -44.08
C ALA A 40 -5.77 27.53 -43.13
N ARG A 41 -6.64 27.00 -42.26
CA ARG A 41 -7.09 27.76 -41.08
C ARG A 41 -5.86 28.07 -40.23
N PRO A 42 -5.67 29.31 -39.77
CA PRO A 42 -4.58 29.62 -38.84
C PRO A 42 -4.75 28.76 -37.59
N SER A 43 -3.73 27.96 -37.29
CA SER A 43 -3.66 27.19 -36.04
C SER A 43 -3.68 28.18 -34.88
N GLU A 44 -4.71 28.10 -34.02
CA GLU A 44 -4.72 28.86 -32.77
C GLU A 44 -3.43 28.55 -31.99
N PRO A 45 -2.72 29.58 -31.48
CA PRO A 45 -1.53 29.33 -30.67
C PRO A 45 -1.91 28.51 -29.44
N PRO A 46 -1.10 27.51 -29.03
CA PRO A 46 -1.40 26.68 -27.89
C PRO A 46 -1.58 27.56 -26.65
N ARG A 47 -2.79 27.56 -26.09
CA ARG A 47 -3.13 28.29 -24.85
C ARG A 47 -2.11 27.93 -23.78
N THR A 48 -1.21 28.85 -23.46
CA THR A 48 -0.19 28.68 -22.43
C THR A 48 -0.89 28.57 -21.09
N THR A 49 -1.11 27.34 -20.63
CA THR A 49 -1.65 27.09 -19.30
C THR A 49 -0.69 27.68 -18.26
N PRO A 50 -1.17 28.48 -17.30
CA PRO A 50 -0.29 29.17 -16.36
C PRO A 50 0.52 28.17 -15.52
N ARG A 51 1.82 28.46 -15.33
CA ARG A 51 2.82 27.58 -14.67
C ARG A 51 2.38 27.01 -13.32
N TRP A 52 1.55 27.72 -12.55
CA TRP A 52 1.05 27.26 -11.24
C TRP A 52 0.02 26.12 -11.34
N ARG A 53 -0.76 26.04 -12.44
CA ARG A 53 -1.68 24.92 -12.69
C ARG A 53 -0.96 23.59 -12.97
N ARG A 54 0.34 23.63 -13.31
CA ARG A 54 1.19 22.44 -13.41
C ARG A 54 1.71 21.95 -12.07
N ILE A 55 1.58 22.75 -11.01
CA ILE A 55 2.07 22.45 -9.66
C ILE A 55 0.89 22.10 -8.73
N ALA A 56 -0.30 22.64 -8.99
CA ALA A 56 -1.51 22.32 -8.23
C ALA A 56 -2.01 20.89 -8.52
N VAL A 57 -2.50 20.21 -7.47
CA VAL A 57 -3.13 18.89 -7.58
C VAL A 57 -4.32 18.96 -8.53
N ASP A 58 -4.39 18.05 -9.48
CA ASP A 58 -5.50 17.96 -10.43
C ASP A 58 -6.77 17.43 -9.74
N THR A 59 -7.75 18.33 -9.57
CA THR A 59 -9.01 18.05 -8.89
C THR A 59 -10.13 17.58 -9.82
N ARG A 60 -9.89 17.46 -11.14
CA ARG A 60 -10.89 16.99 -12.12
C ARG A 60 -11.58 15.67 -11.73
N PRO A 61 -10.89 14.66 -11.16
CA PRO A 61 -11.54 13.43 -10.70
C PRO A 61 -12.67 13.66 -9.69
N LEU A 62 -12.60 14.72 -8.87
CA LEU A 62 -13.61 15.06 -7.86
C LEU A 62 -14.93 15.55 -8.48
N ALA A 63 -14.95 15.88 -9.78
CA ALA A 63 -16.19 16.18 -10.48
C ALA A 63 -17.08 14.93 -10.62
N VAL A 64 -16.49 13.73 -10.64
CA VAL A 64 -17.25 12.48 -10.73
C VAL A 64 -17.88 12.15 -9.37
N PRO A 65 -19.23 12.13 -9.23
CA PRO A 65 -19.87 12.01 -7.93
C PRO A 65 -19.59 10.68 -7.21
N ALA A 66 -19.40 9.58 -7.95
CA ALA A 66 -19.05 8.28 -7.38
C ALA A 66 -17.62 8.27 -6.83
N PHE A 67 -16.65 8.80 -7.59
CA PHE A 67 -15.28 8.95 -7.13
C PHE A 67 -15.17 9.89 -5.94
N ARG A 68 -15.80 11.07 -5.99
CA ARG A 68 -15.78 12.05 -4.89
C ARG A 68 -16.30 11.48 -3.58
N ARG A 69 -17.41 10.74 -3.62
CA ARG A 69 -17.97 10.07 -2.43
C ARG A 69 -17.01 9.03 -1.88
N LEU A 70 -16.44 8.19 -2.75
CA LEU A 70 -15.47 7.19 -2.34
C LEU A 70 -14.22 7.85 -1.74
N TRP A 71 -13.65 8.86 -2.40
CA TRP A 71 -12.45 9.57 -1.96
C TRP A 71 -12.66 10.25 -0.60
N LEU A 72 -13.77 10.98 -0.41
CA LEU A 72 -14.10 11.59 0.88
C LEU A 72 -14.30 10.54 1.97
N GLY A 73 -15.11 9.51 1.69
CA GLY A 73 -15.39 8.47 2.68
C GLY A 73 -14.14 7.71 3.09
N GLN A 74 -13.31 7.31 2.13
CA GLN A 74 -12.06 6.59 2.40
C GLN A 74 -11.05 7.47 3.11
N GLY A 75 -10.93 8.75 2.74
CA GLY A 75 -10.04 9.67 3.42
C GLY A 75 -10.39 9.87 4.88
N VAL A 76 -11.68 10.12 5.16
CA VAL A 76 -12.19 10.29 6.52
C VAL A 76 -12.00 9.00 7.34
N SER A 77 -12.35 7.84 6.80
CA SER A 77 -12.15 6.56 7.49
C SER A 77 -10.68 6.20 7.68
N PHE A 78 -9.80 6.62 6.77
CA PHE A 78 -8.36 6.40 6.91
C PHE A 78 -7.78 7.21 8.07
N VAL A 79 -8.25 8.44 8.31
CA VAL A 79 -7.87 9.22 9.50
C VAL A 79 -8.28 8.50 10.79
N GLY A 80 -9.52 7.97 10.84
CA GLY A 80 -9.98 7.15 11.97
C GLY A 80 -9.10 5.91 12.20
N PHE A 81 -8.83 5.16 11.15
CA PHE A 81 -7.94 3.99 11.20
C PHE A 81 -6.54 4.36 11.72
N GLN A 82 -6.00 5.50 11.29
CA GLN A 82 -4.72 6.00 11.77
C GLN A 82 -4.76 6.37 13.26
N VAL A 83 -5.90 6.84 13.79
CA VAL A 83 -6.08 7.07 15.23
C VAL A 83 -5.99 5.75 16.00
N THR A 84 -6.76 4.75 15.58
CA THR A 84 -6.75 3.40 16.17
C THR A 84 -5.37 2.74 16.09
N SER A 85 -4.63 2.95 14.99
CA SER A 85 -3.28 2.39 14.81
C SER A 85 -2.24 2.91 15.82
N VAL A 86 -2.53 4.03 16.50
CA VAL A 86 -1.75 4.54 17.63
C VAL A 86 -2.36 4.11 18.96
N ALA A 87 -3.68 4.22 19.12
CA ALA A 87 -4.37 3.89 20.36
C ALA A 87 -4.20 2.43 20.79
N VAL A 88 -4.24 1.48 19.85
CA VAL A 88 -4.10 0.05 20.15
C VAL A 88 -2.71 -0.31 20.73
N PRO A 89 -1.57 0.08 20.10
CA PRO A 89 -0.24 -0.09 20.69
C PRO A 89 -0.10 0.52 22.08
N VAL A 90 -0.64 1.72 22.31
CA VAL A 90 -0.56 2.39 23.62
C VAL A 90 -1.39 1.61 24.65
N GLN A 91 -2.64 1.24 24.33
CA GLN A 91 -3.48 0.46 25.24
C GLN A 91 -2.83 -0.89 25.62
N VAL A 92 -2.25 -1.60 24.65
CA VAL A 92 -1.59 -2.89 24.92
C VAL A 92 -0.35 -2.69 25.79
N TYR A 93 0.40 -1.62 25.56
CA TYR A 93 1.54 -1.31 26.40
C TYR A 93 1.10 -0.93 27.83
N ASP A 94 0.12 -0.05 28.01
CA ASP A 94 -0.41 0.32 29.33
C ASP A 94 -0.92 -0.89 30.14
N MET A 95 -1.49 -1.87 29.45
CA MET A 95 -2.00 -3.09 30.09
C MET A 95 -0.89 -4.10 30.48
N THR A 96 0.25 -4.08 29.79
CA THR A 96 1.29 -5.13 29.90
C THR A 96 2.64 -4.62 30.37
N HIS A 97 2.86 -3.31 30.30
CA HIS A 97 4.15 -2.61 30.42
C HIS A 97 5.28 -3.31 29.63
N SER A 98 4.94 -3.84 28.45
CA SER A 98 5.85 -4.66 27.66
C SER A 98 5.78 -4.36 26.17
N SER A 99 6.88 -3.80 25.65
CA SER A 99 7.04 -3.59 24.20
C SER A 99 6.99 -4.88 23.38
N LEU A 100 7.22 -6.06 23.99
CA LEU A 100 7.06 -7.34 23.31
C LEU A 100 5.61 -7.57 22.88
N TRP A 101 4.63 -7.29 23.74
CA TRP A 101 3.21 -7.43 23.37
C TRP A 101 2.78 -6.45 22.28
N VAL A 102 3.37 -5.25 22.26
CA VAL A 102 3.21 -4.31 21.14
C VAL A 102 3.84 -4.86 19.86
N GLY A 103 4.98 -5.54 19.96
CA GLY A 103 5.57 -6.27 18.83
C GLY A 103 4.70 -7.43 18.32
N VAL A 104 4.02 -8.15 19.23
CA VAL A 104 3.09 -9.24 18.89
C VAL A 104 1.86 -8.73 18.13
N LEU A 105 1.38 -7.50 18.38
CA LEU A 105 0.37 -6.85 17.53
C LEU A 105 0.82 -6.77 16.07
N GLY A 106 2.12 -6.60 15.82
CA GLY A 106 2.69 -6.63 14.47
C GLY A 106 2.40 -7.95 13.77
N ILE A 107 2.61 -9.08 14.44
CA ILE A 107 2.33 -10.42 13.91
C ILE A 107 0.83 -10.69 13.78
N ALA A 108 0.04 -10.26 14.77
CA ALA A 108 -1.42 -10.37 14.73
C ALA A 108 -2.02 -9.61 13.52
N ASN A 109 -1.38 -8.52 13.07
CA ASN A 109 -1.73 -7.87 11.81
C ASN A 109 -1.18 -8.60 10.59
N LEU A 110 0.08 -9.04 10.65
CA LEU A 110 0.78 -9.58 9.49
C LEU A 110 0.21 -10.91 8.97
N VAL A 111 -0.05 -11.86 9.87
CA VAL A 111 -0.47 -13.21 9.47
C VAL A 111 -1.79 -13.16 8.71
N PRO A 112 -2.85 -12.49 9.21
CA PRO A 112 -4.08 -12.33 8.44
C PRO A 112 -3.88 -11.52 7.16
N LEU A 113 -3.04 -10.47 7.18
CA LEU A 113 -2.77 -9.66 6.01
C LEU A 113 -2.20 -10.48 4.84
N ILE A 114 -1.23 -11.37 5.10
CA ILE A 114 -0.64 -12.23 4.07
C ILE A 114 -1.65 -13.27 3.59
N VAL A 115 -2.29 -13.99 4.52
CA VAL A 115 -3.21 -15.10 4.19
C VAL A 115 -4.43 -14.58 3.42
N PHE A 116 -5.08 -13.54 3.94
CA PHE A 116 -6.31 -13.01 3.35
C PHE A 116 -6.07 -11.95 2.28
N GLY A 117 -4.90 -11.32 2.22
CA GLY A 117 -4.58 -10.39 1.12
C GLY A 117 -4.45 -11.13 -0.21
N LEU A 118 -3.80 -12.29 -0.16
CA LEU A 118 -3.67 -13.17 -1.30
C LEU A 118 -5.03 -13.78 -1.71
N TRP A 119 -5.80 -14.25 -0.73
CA TRP A 119 -7.14 -14.77 -0.98
C TRP A 119 -8.09 -13.68 -1.51
N GLY A 120 -8.02 -12.48 -0.95
CA GLY A 120 -8.84 -11.33 -1.32
C GLY A 120 -8.64 -10.88 -2.76
N GLY A 121 -7.40 -10.98 -3.28
CA GLY A 121 -7.11 -10.76 -4.70
C GLY A 121 -7.86 -11.73 -5.62
N ALA A 122 -7.79 -13.04 -5.32
CA ALA A 122 -8.49 -14.06 -6.09
C ALA A 122 -10.02 -13.90 -6.05
N VAL A 123 -10.57 -13.53 -4.89
CA VAL A 123 -12.02 -13.28 -4.76
C VAL A 123 -12.44 -12.01 -5.51
N ALA A 124 -11.58 -10.97 -5.55
CA ALA A 124 -11.84 -9.71 -6.26
C ALA A 124 -12.00 -9.88 -7.77
N ASP A 125 -11.46 -10.96 -8.34
CA ASP A 125 -11.54 -11.26 -9.76
C ASP A 125 -12.88 -11.91 -10.16
N HIS A 126 -13.53 -12.60 -9.23
CA HIS A 126 -14.77 -13.35 -9.50
C HIS A 126 -16.03 -12.71 -8.91
N MET A 127 -15.89 -11.79 -7.95
CA MET A 127 -17.01 -11.13 -7.30
C MET A 127 -17.16 -9.67 -7.75
N ASP A 128 -18.39 -9.15 -7.70
CA ASP A 128 -18.61 -7.71 -7.84
C ASP A 128 -17.76 -6.95 -6.82
N ARG A 129 -16.91 -6.04 -7.32
CA ARG A 129 -15.92 -5.32 -6.52
C ARG A 129 -16.57 -4.44 -5.47
N ARG A 130 -17.77 -3.91 -5.72
CA ARG A 130 -18.54 -3.19 -4.71
C ARG A 130 -18.95 -4.12 -3.56
N ARG A 131 -19.45 -5.32 -3.87
CA ARG A 131 -19.87 -6.28 -2.84
C ARG A 131 -18.67 -6.72 -2.00
N LEU A 132 -17.54 -7.00 -2.63
CA LEU A 132 -16.32 -7.37 -1.93
C LEU A 132 -15.83 -6.24 -1.01
N LEU A 133 -15.75 -5.02 -1.53
CA LEU A 133 -15.36 -3.85 -0.74
C LEU A 133 -16.30 -3.65 0.45
N LEU A 134 -17.61 -3.80 0.24
CA LEU A 134 -18.61 -3.66 1.30
C LEU A 134 -18.48 -4.71 2.39
N MET A 135 -18.36 -5.99 2.03
CA MET A 135 -18.20 -7.07 3.00
C MET A 135 -16.90 -6.89 3.80
N ALA A 136 -15.80 -6.58 3.12
CA ALA A 136 -14.52 -6.32 3.78
C ALA A 136 -14.55 -5.08 4.71
N SER A 137 -15.28 -4.03 4.29
CA SER A 137 -15.48 -2.83 5.11
C SER A 137 -16.38 -3.13 6.32
N LEU A 138 -17.40 -3.97 6.18
CA LEU A 138 -18.25 -4.40 7.31
C LEU A 138 -17.45 -5.22 8.34
N VAL A 139 -16.58 -6.12 7.89
CA VAL A 139 -15.69 -6.88 8.76
C VAL A 139 -14.76 -5.95 9.55
N SER A 140 -14.14 -4.99 8.86
CA SER A 140 -13.26 -4.00 9.49
C SER A 140 -14.03 -3.11 10.49
N TRP A 141 -15.22 -2.65 10.10
CA TRP A 141 -16.08 -1.83 10.95
C TRP A 141 -16.55 -2.58 12.19
N ALA A 142 -16.92 -3.87 12.05
CA ALA A 142 -17.28 -4.72 13.19
C ALA A 142 -16.10 -4.92 14.15
N ALA A 143 -14.88 -5.06 13.64
CA ALA A 143 -13.67 -5.12 14.48
C ALA A 143 -13.42 -3.81 15.23
N THR A 144 -13.55 -2.65 14.55
CA THR A 144 -13.46 -1.34 15.21
C THR A 144 -14.56 -1.16 16.25
N PHE A 145 -15.80 -1.59 15.97
CA PHE A 145 -16.89 -1.53 16.94
C PHE A 145 -16.64 -2.45 18.14
N ALA A 146 -16.04 -3.62 17.93
CA ALA A 146 -15.61 -4.49 19.03
C ALA A 146 -14.52 -3.83 19.90
N LEU A 147 -13.61 -3.03 19.31
CA LEU A 147 -12.66 -2.20 20.07
C LEU A 147 -13.35 -1.11 20.90
N VAL A 148 -14.41 -0.49 20.39
CA VAL A 148 -15.24 0.43 21.17
C VAL A 148 -15.89 -0.29 22.34
N LEU A 149 -16.54 -1.43 22.07
CA LEU A 149 -17.29 -2.17 23.09
C LEU A 149 -16.38 -2.70 24.19
N GLN A 150 -15.21 -3.26 23.86
CA GLN A 150 -14.25 -3.72 24.88
C GLN A 150 -13.76 -2.56 25.76
N ALA A 151 -13.54 -1.38 25.18
CA ALA A 151 -13.05 -0.22 25.91
C ALA A 151 -14.15 0.35 26.83
N LEU A 152 -15.41 0.39 26.37
CA LEU A 152 -16.55 0.80 27.18
C LEU A 152 -16.84 -0.17 28.33
N LEU A 153 -16.70 -1.48 28.08
CA LEU A 153 -16.88 -2.53 29.07
C LEU A 153 -15.68 -2.72 30.00
N HIS A 154 -14.58 -1.98 29.76
CA HIS A 154 -13.33 -2.12 30.51
C HIS A 154 -12.84 -3.58 30.56
N ALA A 155 -13.05 -4.32 29.47
CA ALA A 155 -12.77 -5.75 29.41
C ALA A 155 -11.28 -6.08 29.56
N ASN A 156 -10.39 -5.15 29.18
CA ASN A 156 -8.94 -5.21 29.37
C ASN A 156 -8.35 -6.60 29.04
N SER A 157 -8.76 -7.18 27.91
CA SER A 157 -8.36 -8.52 27.49
C SER A 157 -7.42 -8.45 26.29
N ILE A 158 -6.15 -8.81 26.51
CA ILE A 158 -5.13 -8.85 25.44
C ILE A 158 -5.52 -9.78 24.29
N PRO A 159 -6.00 -11.03 24.53
CA PRO A 159 -6.43 -11.90 23.44
C PRO A 159 -7.56 -11.31 22.60
N LEU A 160 -8.47 -10.56 23.22
CA LEU A 160 -9.57 -9.89 22.52
C LEU A 160 -9.04 -8.75 21.63
N ILE A 161 -8.11 -7.93 22.12
CA ILE A 161 -7.48 -6.87 21.33
C ILE A 161 -6.70 -7.48 20.15
N LEU A 162 -5.90 -8.52 20.38
CA LEU A 162 -5.17 -9.20 19.31
C LEU A 162 -6.12 -9.82 18.27
N GLY A 163 -7.20 -10.44 18.71
CA GLY A 163 -8.22 -11.02 17.83
C GLY A 163 -8.93 -9.97 16.99
N THR A 164 -9.33 -8.84 17.58
CA THR A 164 -10.00 -7.74 16.85
C THR A 164 -9.06 -7.09 15.83
N VAL A 165 -7.81 -6.86 16.19
CA VAL A 165 -6.77 -6.37 15.27
C VAL A 165 -6.53 -7.34 14.11
N ALA A 166 -6.49 -8.64 14.39
CA ALA A 166 -6.37 -9.67 13.36
C ALA A 166 -7.56 -9.65 12.38
N VAL A 167 -8.80 -9.52 12.89
CA VAL A 167 -10.01 -9.39 12.07
C VAL A 167 -10.00 -8.09 11.25
N GLN A 168 -9.56 -6.98 11.83
CA GLN A 168 -9.41 -5.72 11.12
C GLN A 168 -8.41 -5.86 9.96
N SER A 169 -7.31 -6.60 10.18
CA SER A 169 -6.33 -6.92 9.13
C SER A 169 -6.92 -7.78 8.01
N VAL A 170 -7.81 -8.74 8.29
CA VAL A 170 -8.54 -9.49 7.25
C VAL A 170 -9.33 -8.54 6.35
N GLY A 171 -10.13 -7.66 6.95
CA GLY A 171 -10.93 -6.70 6.20
C GLY A 171 -10.08 -5.73 5.38
N PHE A 172 -8.97 -5.24 5.95
CA PHE A 172 -8.01 -4.41 5.22
C PHE A 172 -7.42 -5.16 4.01
N ALA A 173 -6.92 -6.38 4.23
CA ALA A 173 -6.26 -7.21 3.22
C ALA A 173 -7.16 -7.49 2.01
N VAL A 174 -8.44 -7.79 2.26
CA VAL A 174 -9.43 -8.06 1.21
C VAL A 174 -9.90 -6.77 0.53
N SER A 175 -10.00 -5.66 1.27
CA SER A 175 -10.46 -4.38 0.71
C SER A 175 -9.43 -3.71 -0.20
N SER A 176 -8.13 -3.93 0.05
CA SER A 176 -7.02 -3.30 -0.68
C SER A 176 -7.07 -3.54 -2.22
N PRO A 177 -7.08 -4.79 -2.73
CA PRO A 177 -7.15 -5.05 -4.17
C PRO A 177 -8.45 -4.54 -4.79
N ALA A 178 -9.57 -4.62 -4.05
CA ALA A 178 -10.85 -4.08 -4.51
C ALA A 178 -10.78 -2.56 -4.73
N ARG A 179 -10.17 -1.80 -3.80
CA ARG A 179 -10.00 -0.34 -3.92
C ARG A 179 -9.17 0.04 -5.14
N GLY A 180 -8.03 -0.63 -5.34
CA GLY A 180 -7.14 -0.37 -6.49
C GLY A 180 -7.85 -0.60 -7.83
N ALA A 181 -8.72 -1.60 -7.92
CA ALA A 181 -9.45 -1.91 -9.15
C ALA A 181 -10.73 -1.07 -9.37
N ILE A 182 -11.28 -0.45 -8.32
CA ILE A 182 -12.47 0.40 -8.41
C ILE A 182 -12.11 1.77 -9.02
N VAL A 183 -10.97 2.36 -8.67
CA VAL A 183 -10.61 3.72 -9.11
C VAL A 183 -10.59 3.86 -10.64
N PRO A 184 -9.91 2.99 -11.42
CA PRO A 184 -9.88 3.10 -12.89
C PRO A 184 -11.24 2.89 -13.57
N ARG A 185 -12.24 2.40 -12.84
CA ARG A 185 -13.61 2.18 -13.34
C ARG A 185 -14.57 3.31 -13.00
N LEU A 186 -14.19 4.17 -12.06
CA LEU A 186 -15.00 5.32 -11.66
C LEU A 186 -14.64 6.58 -12.44
N VAL A 187 -13.43 6.67 -12.98
CA VAL A 187 -12.94 7.84 -13.71
C VAL A 187 -12.43 7.41 -15.08
N ASP A 188 -12.51 8.30 -16.06
CA ASP A 188 -11.97 8.06 -17.40
C ASP A 188 -10.46 7.81 -17.33
N GLU A 189 -9.94 6.99 -18.26
CA GLU A 189 -8.52 6.59 -18.32
C GLU A 189 -7.52 7.76 -18.19
N PRO A 190 -7.71 8.93 -18.84
CA PRO A 190 -6.81 10.08 -18.69
C PRO A 190 -6.84 10.73 -17.29
N LEU A 191 -7.87 10.46 -16.49
CA LEU A 191 -8.03 11.00 -15.13
C LEU A 191 -7.51 10.04 -14.05
N VAL A 192 -7.16 8.79 -14.39
CA VAL A 192 -6.67 7.79 -13.43
C VAL A 192 -5.41 8.24 -12.68
N PRO A 193 -4.37 8.81 -13.33
CA PRO A 193 -3.19 9.32 -12.62
C PRO A 193 -3.53 10.43 -11.62
N ALA A 194 -4.44 11.34 -12.00
CA ALA A 194 -4.91 12.41 -11.12
C ALA A 194 -5.70 11.85 -9.92
N ALA A 195 -6.56 10.85 -10.16
CA ALA A 195 -7.33 10.17 -9.11
C ALA A 195 -6.41 9.43 -8.12
N ASN A 196 -5.38 8.76 -8.62
CA ASN A 196 -4.37 8.11 -7.77
C ASN A 196 -3.58 9.15 -6.96
N THR A 197 -3.18 10.26 -7.57
CA THR A 197 -2.48 11.36 -6.87
C THR A 197 -3.32 11.91 -5.71
N LEU A 198 -4.63 12.10 -5.93
CA LEU A 198 -5.57 12.52 -4.89
C LEU A 198 -5.69 11.50 -3.74
N ASN A 199 -5.71 10.19 -4.05
CA ASN A 199 -5.72 9.14 -3.03
C ASN A 199 -4.41 9.13 -2.22
N PHE A 200 -3.25 9.18 -2.89
CA PHE A 200 -1.95 9.26 -2.23
C PHE A 200 -1.83 10.49 -1.33
N THR A 201 -2.33 11.63 -1.78
CA THR A 201 -2.33 12.88 -1.00
C THR A 201 -3.12 12.70 0.30
N VAL A 202 -4.34 12.16 0.21
CA VAL A 202 -5.19 11.92 1.39
C VAL A 202 -4.58 10.91 2.34
N MET A 203 -4.01 9.82 1.83
CA MET A 203 -3.32 8.85 2.67
C MET A 203 -2.12 9.48 3.39
N THR A 204 -1.31 10.25 2.68
CA THR A 204 -0.14 10.92 3.28
C THR A 204 -0.56 11.90 4.38
N VAL A 205 -1.59 12.73 4.12
CA VAL A 205 -2.15 13.63 5.13
C VAL A 205 -2.73 12.85 6.30
N GLY A 206 -3.43 11.74 6.06
CA GLY A 206 -3.98 10.90 7.12
C GLY A 206 -2.92 10.23 7.99
N THR A 207 -1.81 9.79 7.40
CA THR A 207 -0.66 9.21 8.13
C THR A 207 0.03 10.24 9.02
N LEU A 208 -0.03 11.52 8.66
CA LEU A 208 0.45 12.62 9.50
C LEU A 208 -0.57 13.02 10.57
N CYS A 209 -1.80 13.36 10.16
CA CYS A 209 -2.81 13.94 11.04
C CYS A 209 -3.43 12.93 12.00
N GLY A 210 -3.59 11.67 11.59
CA GLY A 210 -4.22 10.62 12.39
C GLY A 210 -3.46 10.36 13.71
N PRO A 211 -2.14 10.12 13.68
CA PRO A 211 -1.36 9.96 14.91
C PRO A 211 -1.34 11.20 15.81
N LEU A 212 -1.31 12.41 15.23
CA LEU A 212 -1.39 13.64 16.01
C LEU A 212 -2.74 13.77 16.72
N LEU A 213 -3.83 13.43 16.01
CA LEU A 213 -5.17 13.40 16.59
C LEU A 213 -5.29 12.32 17.68
N ALA A 214 -4.67 11.15 17.48
CA ALA A 214 -4.60 10.12 18.51
C ALA A 214 -3.88 10.62 19.78
N GLY A 215 -2.70 11.23 19.63
CA GLY A 215 -1.94 11.78 20.76
C GLY A 215 -2.74 12.84 21.51
N LEU A 216 -3.46 13.72 20.80
CA LEU A 216 -4.35 14.71 21.42
C LEU A 216 -5.48 14.04 22.21
N ILE A 217 -6.12 13.02 21.63
CA ILE A 217 -7.25 12.34 22.24
C ILE A 217 -6.83 11.54 23.47
N LEU A 218 -5.74 10.79 23.39
CA LEU A 218 -5.24 10.01 24.51
C LEU A 218 -4.81 10.93 25.67
N ALA A 219 -4.12 12.04 25.37
CA ALA A 219 -3.69 12.99 26.40
C ALA A 219 -4.83 13.71 27.16
N HIS A 220 -6.02 13.90 26.55
CA HIS A 220 -7.11 14.68 27.16
C HIS A 220 -8.36 13.86 27.48
N TRP A 221 -8.54 12.72 26.84
CA TRP A 221 -9.67 11.84 27.01
C TRP A 221 -9.20 10.42 27.34
N ASN A 222 -9.50 9.44 26.49
CA ASN A 222 -9.29 8.02 26.78
C ASN A 222 -9.38 7.17 25.51
N TYR A 223 -9.08 5.87 25.67
CA TYR A 223 -9.18 4.87 24.60
C TYR A 223 -10.59 4.75 24.01
N GLN A 224 -11.64 4.89 24.84
CA GLN A 224 -13.03 4.84 24.39
C GLN A 224 -13.31 5.94 23.36
N ALA A 225 -12.87 7.17 23.62
CA ALA A 225 -13.03 8.29 22.71
C ALA A 225 -12.27 8.08 21.40
N ALA A 226 -11.04 7.54 21.47
CA ALA A 226 -10.23 7.24 20.29
C ALA A 226 -10.90 6.20 19.37
N TYR A 227 -11.37 5.09 19.93
CA TYR A 227 -12.06 4.06 19.15
C TYR A 227 -13.44 4.49 18.68
N ALA A 228 -14.19 5.26 19.48
CA ALA A 228 -15.48 5.78 19.09
C ALA A 228 -15.35 6.74 17.91
N LEU A 229 -14.32 7.60 17.92
CA LEU A 229 -14.01 8.46 16.79
C LEU A 229 -13.74 7.63 15.53
N ASP A 230 -12.87 6.62 15.61
CA ASP A 230 -12.62 5.73 14.46
C ASP A 230 -13.92 5.09 13.97
N ALA A 231 -14.73 4.50 14.86
CA ALA A 231 -16.00 3.88 14.47
C ALA A 231 -16.94 4.85 13.72
N VAL A 232 -17.04 6.10 14.19
CA VAL A 232 -17.85 7.14 13.53
C VAL A 232 -17.26 7.50 12.15
N LEU A 233 -15.95 7.75 12.06
CA LEU A 233 -15.30 8.10 10.81
C LEU A 233 -15.29 6.93 9.81
N PHE A 234 -15.19 5.69 10.30
CA PHE A 234 -15.27 4.47 9.50
C PHE A 234 -16.69 4.27 8.94
N THR A 235 -17.72 4.64 9.69
CA THR A 235 -19.12 4.59 9.22
C THR A 235 -19.33 5.47 7.99
N VAL A 236 -18.64 6.60 7.88
CA VAL A 236 -18.67 7.47 6.68
C VAL A 236 -18.11 6.75 5.44
N GLY A 237 -16.98 6.05 5.57
CA GLY A 237 -16.39 5.27 4.47
C GLY A 237 -17.22 4.04 4.12
N LEU A 238 -17.83 3.39 5.11
CA LEU A 238 -18.77 2.29 4.89
C LEU A 238 -20.00 2.76 4.10
N TYR A 239 -20.56 3.92 4.47
CA TYR A 239 -21.65 4.56 3.73
C TYR A 239 -21.24 4.92 2.29
N ALA A 240 -20.03 5.46 2.11
CA ALA A 240 -19.50 5.77 0.78
C ALA A 240 -19.38 4.51 -0.09
N ALA A 241 -18.87 3.41 0.48
CA ALA A 241 -18.80 2.12 -0.20
C ALA A 241 -20.21 1.58 -0.54
N ALA A 242 -21.20 1.78 0.34
CA ALA A 242 -22.58 1.34 0.14
C ALA A 242 -23.26 2.08 -1.01
N ARG A 243 -22.88 3.32 -1.26
CA ARG A 243 -23.43 4.18 -2.32
C ARG A 243 -22.72 4.06 -3.68
N LEU A 244 -21.71 3.20 -3.79
CA LEU A 244 -21.09 2.90 -5.09
C LEU A 244 -22.08 2.23 -6.05
N PRO A 245 -21.91 2.42 -7.37
CA PRO A 245 -22.60 1.58 -8.35
C PRO A 245 -22.08 0.13 -8.31
N SER A 246 -22.84 -0.83 -8.84
CA SER A 246 -22.36 -2.21 -9.04
C SER A 246 -21.19 -2.20 -10.04
N ILE A 247 -20.12 -2.96 -9.73
CA ILE A 247 -18.90 -3.00 -10.53
C ILE A 247 -18.60 -4.48 -10.82
N PRO A 248 -19.24 -5.06 -11.85
CA PRO A 248 -19.12 -6.49 -12.14
C PRO A 248 -17.69 -6.87 -12.56
N PRO A 249 -17.24 -8.11 -12.29
CA PRO A 249 -15.95 -8.60 -12.75
C PRO A 249 -15.85 -8.54 -14.28
N LEU A 250 -14.66 -8.23 -14.83
CA LEU A 250 -14.39 -8.44 -16.25
C LEU A 250 -14.00 -9.91 -16.41
N GLY A 251 -14.64 -10.63 -17.33
CA GLY A 251 -14.25 -12.00 -17.65
C GLY A 251 -12.79 -12.08 -18.08
N ALA A 252 -12.11 -13.15 -17.66
CA ALA A 252 -10.69 -13.43 -17.84
C ALA A 252 -9.72 -12.46 -17.12
N ALA A 253 -9.67 -12.52 -15.78
CA ALA A 253 -8.53 -12.01 -15.02
C ALA A 253 -7.55 -13.17 -14.75
N ALA A 254 -6.29 -13.00 -15.16
CA ALA A 254 -5.22 -13.92 -14.82
C ALA A 254 -4.97 -13.87 -13.31
N ALA A 255 -5.24 -14.96 -12.61
CA ALA A 255 -5.11 -15.04 -11.16
C ALA A 255 -3.69 -14.66 -10.70
N LEU A 256 -3.56 -13.58 -9.93
CA LEU A 256 -2.38 -13.31 -9.12
C LEU A 256 -2.49 -14.11 -7.81
N GLY A 257 -2.47 -15.44 -7.92
CA GLY A 257 -2.49 -16.36 -6.78
C GLY A 257 -1.13 -16.55 -6.12
N LEU A 258 -1.04 -17.45 -5.14
CA LEU A 258 0.18 -17.80 -4.39
C LEU A 258 1.34 -18.16 -5.33
N ARG A 259 1.00 -18.85 -6.42
CA ARG A 259 1.94 -19.23 -7.48
C ARG A 259 2.61 -18.03 -8.15
N SER A 260 1.88 -16.94 -8.38
CA SER A 260 2.42 -15.72 -8.97
C SER A 260 3.41 -15.02 -8.04
N VAL A 261 3.17 -15.03 -6.72
CA VAL A 261 4.12 -14.53 -5.72
C VAL A 261 5.38 -15.39 -5.67
N VAL A 262 5.22 -16.72 -5.68
CA VAL A 262 6.35 -17.67 -5.69
C VAL A 262 7.18 -17.54 -6.96
N ASP A 263 6.55 -17.40 -8.13
CA ASP A 263 7.24 -17.17 -9.40
C ASP A 263 7.99 -15.83 -9.39
N GLY A 264 7.39 -14.78 -8.82
CA GLY A 264 8.05 -13.49 -8.61
C GLY A 264 9.28 -13.61 -7.71
N LEU A 265 9.17 -14.31 -6.58
CA LEU A 265 10.30 -14.58 -5.67
C LEU A 265 11.42 -15.35 -6.38
N ARG A 266 11.07 -16.40 -7.14
CA ARG A 266 12.05 -17.18 -7.91
C ARG A 266 12.81 -16.32 -8.91
N PHE A 267 12.12 -15.39 -9.58
CA PHE A 267 12.75 -14.45 -10.50
C PHE A 267 13.62 -13.40 -9.80
N ILE A 268 13.21 -12.89 -8.64
CA ILE A 268 14.05 -11.94 -7.87
C ILE A 268 15.40 -12.58 -7.53
N VAL A 269 15.40 -13.85 -7.13
CA VAL A 269 16.64 -14.56 -6.78
C VAL A 269 17.60 -14.73 -7.96
N THR A 270 17.11 -14.73 -9.22
CA THR A 270 17.98 -14.82 -10.41
C THR A 270 18.58 -13.48 -10.82
N GLN A 271 18.11 -12.35 -10.27
CA GLN A 271 18.54 -11.00 -10.61
C GLN A 271 19.25 -10.35 -9.41
N PRO A 272 20.60 -10.37 -9.34
CA PRO A 272 21.35 -9.92 -8.16
C PRO A 272 21.04 -8.48 -7.73
N VAL A 273 20.92 -7.53 -8.67
CA VAL A 273 20.61 -6.13 -8.36
C VAL A 273 19.22 -6.00 -7.74
N LEU A 274 18.23 -6.71 -8.29
CA LEU A 274 16.87 -6.71 -7.79
C LEU A 274 16.78 -7.35 -6.40
N LEU A 275 17.37 -8.53 -6.22
CA LEU A 275 17.45 -9.21 -4.93
C LEU A 275 18.06 -8.31 -3.87
N MET A 276 19.18 -7.66 -4.17
CA MET A 276 19.89 -6.83 -3.20
C MET A 276 19.12 -5.55 -2.85
N SER A 277 18.35 -4.98 -3.80
CA SER A 277 17.43 -3.88 -3.51
C SER A 277 16.36 -4.27 -2.48
N PHE A 278 15.84 -5.51 -2.55
CA PHE A 278 14.88 -6.06 -1.59
C PHE A 278 15.52 -6.42 -0.25
N VAL A 279 16.74 -6.98 -0.25
CA VAL A 279 17.48 -7.31 0.98
C VAL A 279 17.78 -6.05 1.79
N VAL A 280 18.29 -5.01 1.13
CA VAL A 280 18.60 -3.73 1.75
C VAL A 280 17.33 -3.05 2.29
N ASP A 281 16.20 -3.19 1.60
CA ASP A 281 14.90 -2.73 2.10
C ASP A 281 14.43 -3.50 3.34
N LEU A 282 14.53 -4.83 3.31
CA LEU A 282 14.14 -5.68 4.42
C LEU A 282 15.01 -5.41 5.66
N ILE A 283 16.31 -5.13 5.47
CA ILE A 283 17.19 -4.66 6.55
C ILE A 283 16.63 -3.39 7.18
N ALA A 284 16.26 -2.39 6.38
CA ALA A 284 15.70 -1.13 6.88
C ALA A 284 14.42 -1.35 7.70
N MET A 285 13.49 -2.14 7.17
CA MET A 285 12.16 -2.35 7.76
C MET A 285 12.15 -3.31 8.95
N VAL A 286 13.02 -4.33 8.96
CA VAL A 286 13.06 -5.32 10.05
C VAL A 286 14.02 -4.89 11.16
N VAL A 287 15.12 -4.21 10.80
CA VAL A 287 16.18 -3.89 11.77
C VAL A 287 16.02 -2.47 12.34
N ALA A 288 15.52 -1.49 11.60
CA ALA A 288 15.47 -0.11 12.08
C ALA A 288 14.04 0.43 12.31
N MET A 289 13.03 -0.42 12.43
CA MET A 289 11.66 0.03 12.71
C MET A 289 11.42 0.18 14.23
N PRO A 290 11.25 1.41 14.77
CA PRO A 290 11.15 1.63 16.22
C PRO A 290 9.71 1.72 16.73
N ARG A 291 8.69 1.54 15.87
CA ARG A 291 7.28 1.86 16.17
C ARG A 291 6.74 1.13 17.39
N ALA A 292 7.10 -0.14 17.60
CA ALA A 292 6.68 -0.90 18.78
C ALA A 292 7.20 -0.35 20.12
N LEU A 293 8.27 0.45 20.09
CA LEU A 293 8.92 1.03 21.27
C LEU A 293 8.38 2.42 21.62
N PHE A 294 7.58 3.03 20.73
CA PHE A 294 7.10 4.39 20.93
C PHE A 294 6.25 4.58 22.20
N PRO A 295 5.32 3.66 22.56
CA PRO A 295 4.58 3.79 23.82
C PRO A 295 5.48 3.78 25.06
N GLU A 296 6.41 2.82 25.16
CA GLU A 296 7.37 2.72 26.28
C GLU A 296 8.25 3.97 26.40
N MET A 297 8.75 4.47 25.27
CA MET A 297 9.65 5.62 25.25
C MET A 297 8.91 6.93 25.53
N ALA A 298 7.65 7.03 25.10
CA ALA A 298 6.79 8.16 25.43
C ALA A 298 6.57 8.26 26.95
N GLU A 299 6.21 7.14 27.59
CA GLU A 299 6.01 7.06 29.04
C GLU A 299 7.30 7.35 29.81
N THR A 300 8.40 6.68 29.46
CA THR A 300 9.64 6.71 30.25
C THR A 300 10.50 7.95 30.02
N ARG A 301 10.38 8.63 28.87
CA ARG A 301 11.37 9.65 28.45
C ARG A 301 10.77 10.94 27.89
N PHE A 302 9.60 10.91 27.28
CA PHE A 302 9.09 12.05 26.50
C PHE A 302 7.82 12.71 27.04
N GLY A 303 7.39 12.35 28.26
CA GLY A 303 6.32 13.06 28.97
C GLY A 303 4.91 12.48 28.76
N GLY A 304 4.80 11.18 28.46
CA GLY A 304 3.54 10.44 28.47
C GLY A 304 2.78 10.41 27.14
N GLU A 305 1.49 10.05 27.20
CA GLU A 305 0.64 9.69 26.06
C GLU A 305 0.58 10.74 24.93
N GLY A 306 0.60 12.04 25.29
CA GLY A 306 0.59 13.13 24.29
C GLY A 306 1.82 13.14 23.37
N SER A 307 2.94 12.57 23.81
CA SER A 307 4.17 12.49 23.02
C SER A 307 4.15 11.35 21.99
N VAL A 308 3.36 10.30 22.22
CA VAL A 308 3.25 9.14 21.31
C VAL A 308 2.79 9.57 19.92
N GLY A 309 1.77 10.44 19.86
CA GLY A 309 1.23 10.93 18.59
C GLY A 309 2.29 11.60 17.71
N TRP A 310 3.19 12.37 18.33
CA TRP A 310 4.32 13.00 17.64
C TRP A 310 5.31 11.97 17.10
N LEU A 311 5.68 10.95 17.89
CA LEU A 311 6.59 9.89 17.45
C LEU A 311 6.06 9.12 16.24
N PHE A 312 4.77 8.72 16.27
CA PHE A 312 4.13 8.05 15.15
C PHE A 312 3.95 8.95 13.92
N ALA A 313 3.67 10.24 14.13
CA ALA A 313 3.53 11.23 13.06
C ALA A 313 4.85 11.58 12.36
N ALA A 314 5.99 11.46 13.06
CA ALA A 314 7.29 11.93 12.60
C ALA A 314 7.71 11.33 11.25
N LEU A 315 7.51 10.01 11.07
CA LEU A 315 7.85 9.33 9.81
C LEU A 315 7.02 9.86 8.63
N GLY A 316 5.71 10.03 8.84
CA GLY A 316 4.81 10.59 7.84
C GLY A 316 5.11 12.05 7.54
N PHE A 317 5.46 12.84 8.55
CA PHE A 317 5.92 14.22 8.39
C PHE A 317 7.16 14.27 7.49
N GLY A 318 8.18 13.47 7.82
CA GLY A 318 9.40 13.32 7.03
C GLY A 318 9.15 12.98 5.58
N ALA A 319 8.33 11.95 5.32
CA ALA A 319 7.99 11.53 3.97
C ALA A 319 7.21 12.60 3.19
N LEU A 320 6.24 13.28 3.83
CA LEU A 320 5.49 14.35 3.17
C LEU A 320 6.40 15.51 2.74
N PHE A 321 7.21 16.04 3.65
CA PHE A 321 8.11 17.14 3.34
C PHE A 321 9.24 16.71 2.41
N GLY A 322 9.82 15.51 2.61
CA GLY A 322 10.81 14.93 1.69
C GLY A 322 10.27 14.79 0.27
N GLY A 323 8.99 14.44 0.12
CA GLY A 323 8.31 14.35 -1.17
C GLY A 323 8.12 15.71 -1.84
N LEU A 324 7.74 16.74 -1.07
CA LEU A 324 7.62 18.11 -1.58
C LEU A 324 8.97 18.67 -2.05
N LEU A 325 10.08 18.27 -1.42
CA LEU A 325 11.43 18.67 -1.81
C LEU A 325 12.11 17.69 -2.80
N SER A 326 11.44 16.62 -3.23
CA SER A 326 12.05 15.50 -3.99
C SER A 326 12.48 15.79 -5.43
N GLY A 327 12.36 17.03 -5.93
CA GLY A 327 12.63 17.38 -7.33
C GLY A 327 14.06 17.07 -7.83
N TRP A 328 15.01 16.82 -6.92
CA TRP A 328 16.37 16.39 -7.25
C TRP A 328 16.51 14.88 -7.49
N ILE A 329 15.58 14.03 -7.01
CA ILE A 329 15.75 12.57 -6.99
C ILE A 329 15.95 12.02 -8.41
N GLY A 330 15.18 12.53 -9.38
CA GLY A 330 15.29 12.11 -10.78
C GLY A 330 16.60 12.49 -11.49
N ARG A 331 17.47 13.31 -10.87
CA ARG A 331 18.78 13.67 -11.42
C ARG A 331 19.89 12.71 -10.98
N ILE A 332 19.59 11.78 -10.08
CA ILE A 332 20.55 10.84 -9.52
C ILE A 332 20.62 9.61 -10.41
N HIS A 333 21.78 9.42 -11.05
CA HIS A 333 22.01 8.35 -12.02
C HIS A 333 22.45 7.04 -11.35
N ARG A 334 23.22 7.14 -10.25
CA ARG A 334 23.70 5.99 -9.45
C ARG A 334 22.65 5.57 -8.42
N GLN A 335 21.54 5.01 -8.89
CA GLN A 335 20.37 4.70 -8.07
C GLN A 335 20.68 3.67 -6.96
N GLY A 336 21.56 2.70 -7.20
CA GLY A 336 21.89 1.67 -6.21
C GLY A 336 22.74 2.22 -5.04
N ALA A 337 23.72 3.07 -5.34
CA ALA A 337 24.48 3.77 -4.30
C ALA A 337 23.59 4.76 -3.52
N ALA A 338 22.67 5.45 -4.21
CA ALA A 338 21.71 6.36 -3.58
C ALA A 338 20.73 5.63 -2.66
N LEU A 339 20.28 4.43 -3.04
CA LEU A 339 19.46 3.55 -2.20
C LEU A 339 20.19 3.17 -0.90
N VAL A 340 21.42 2.67 -1.01
CA VAL A 340 22.26 2.31 0.16
C VAL A 340 22.50 3.52 1.06
N ALA A 341 22.86 4.67 0.49
CA ALA A 341 23.08 5.89 1.25
C ALA A 341 21.81 6.35 1.98
N SER A 342 20.65 6.29 1.33
CA SER A 342 19.37 6.66 1.94
C SER A 342 19.02 5.76 3.13
N ILE A 343 19.27 4.46 3.02
CA ILE A 343 19.00 3.51 4.11
C ILE A 343 20.05 3.62 5.23
N ALA A 344 21.29 3.99 4.91
CA ALA A 344 22.27 4.34 5.94
C ALA A 344 21.84 5.58 6.73
N VAL A 345 21.35 6.62 6.04
CA VAL A 345 20.77 7.82 6.69
C VAL A 345 19.57 7.45 7.55
N TRP A 346 18.67 6.58 7.07
CA TRP A 346 17.57 6.03 7.87
C TRP A 346 18.06 5.38 9.17
N GLY A 347 19.00 4.44 9.09
CA GLY A 347 19.54 3.75 10.26
C GLY A 347 20.21 4.70 11.26
N VAL A 348 21.01 5.65 10.77
CA VAL A 348 21.66 6.67 11.61
C VAL A 348 20.63 7.59 12.28
N ALA A 349 19.62 8.04 11.52
CA ALA A 349 18.57 8.90 12.04
C ALA A 349 17.75 8.20 13.14
N VAL A 350 17.41 6.92 12.94
CA VAL A 350 16.72 6.09 13.93
C VAL A 350 17.60 5.90 15.17
N ALA A 351 18.89 5.58 15.00
CA ALA A 351 19.81 5.43 16.13
C ALA A 351 19.95 6.72 16.94
N ALA A 352 20.14 7.85 16.26
CA ALA A 352 20.23 9.16 16.90
C ALA A 352 18.93 9.54 17.62
N ALA A 353 17.76 9.20 17.06
CA ALA A 353 16.47 9.43 17.70
C ALA A 353 16.33 8.64 19.00
N GLY A 354 16.82 7.40 19.06
CA GLY A 354 16.85 6.60 20.29
C GLY A 354 17.74 7.19 21.40
N LEU A 355 18.74 8.00 21.03
CA LEU A 355 19.62 8.73 21.96
C LEU A 355 19.07 10.11 22.36
N ALA A 356 18.04 10.61 21.69
CA ALA A 356 17.51 11.96 21.93
C ALA A 356 16.76 12.02 23.27
N HIS A 357 17.08 13.00 24.12
CA HIS A 357 16.38 13.22 25.41
C HIS A 357 15.22 14.23 25.28
N SER A 358 15.11 14.90 24.14
CA SER A 358 14.04 15.84 23.84
C SER A 358 13.11 15.24 22.79
N LEU A 359 11.80 15.31 23.03
CA LEU A 359 10.77 14.86 22.09
C LEU A 359 10.94 15.49 20.71
N TRP A 360 11.20 16.79 20.66
CA TRP A 360 11.34 17.53 19.40
C TRP A 360 12.57 17.10 18.62
N LEU A 361 13.67 16.80 19.31
CA LEU A 361 14.86 16.25 18.66
C LEU A 361 14.59 14.84 18.11
N ALA A 362 13.94 13.98 18.88
CA ALA A 362 13.54 12.64 18.42
C ALA A 362 12.60 12.73 17.20
N PHE A 363 11.62 13.64 17.25
CA PHE A 363 10.69 13.92 16.15
C PHE A 363 11.42 14.37 14.88
N LEU A 364 12.32 15.36 14.97
CA LEU A 364 13.06 15.86 13.81
C LEU A 364 13.98 14.79 13.21
N LEU A 365 14.63 13.96 14.04
CA LEU A 365 15.48 12.87 13.58
C LEU A 365 14.65 11.77 12.90
N LEU A 366 13.52 11.37 13.49
CA LEU A 366 12.59 10.43 12.85
C LEU A 366 12.01 11.00 11.55
N ALA A 367 11.73 12.29 11.48
CA ALA A 367 11.31 12.96 10.25
C ALA A 367 12.42 12.94 9.17
N ALA A 368 13.68 13.19 9.54
CA ALA A 368 14.80 13.00 8.61
C ALA A 368 14.88 11.56 8.11
N GLY A 369 14.64 10.59 9.00
CA GLY A 369 14.49 9.19 8.65
C GLY A 369 13.36 8.94 7.64
N GLY A 370 12.15 9.43 7.91
CA GLY A 370 11.00 9.26 7.01
C GLY A 370 11.22 9.88 5.62
N ALA A 371 11.95 11.00 5.54
CA ALA A 371 12.37 11.57 4.26
C ALA A 371 13.36 10.65 3.52
N ALA A 372 14.32 10.05 4.23
CA ALA A 372 15.27 9.11 3.65
C ALA A 372 14.61 7.80 3.19
N ASP A 373 13.63 7.29 3.94
CA ASP A 373 12.82 6.13 3.56
C ASP A 373 12.01 6.40 2.27
N LEU A 374 11.42 7.59 2.14
CA LEU A 374 10.77 7.98 0.89
C LEU A 374 11.74 7.91 -0.29
N VAL A 375 12.94 8.51 -0.16
CA VAL A 375 13.95 8.48 -1.23
C VAL A 375 14.33 7.04 -1.59
N ALA A 376 14.55 6.19 -0.59
CA ALA A 376 14.83 4.77 -0.78
C ALA A 376 13.69 4.04 -1.50
N SER A 377 12.43 4.33 -1.14
CA SER A 377 11.25 3.73 -1.77
C SER A 377 11.12 4.09 -3.25
N VAL A 378 11.42 5.34 -3.63
CA VAL A 378 11.38 5.81 -5.02
C VAL A 378 12.43 5.10 -5.86
N PHE A 379 13.66 4.98 -5.37
CA PHE A 379 14.71 4.25 -6.09
C PHE A 379 14.40 2.76 -6.22
N ARG A 380 13.90 2.13 -5.15
CA ARG A 380 13.51 0.72 -5.17
C ARG A 380 12.41 0.44 -6.19
N GLN A 381 11.39 1.30 -6.22
CA GLN A 381 10.30 1.19 -7.18
C GLN A 381 10.80 1.43 -8.62
N SER A 382 11.74 2.35 -8.82
CA SER A 382 12.37 2.60 -10.12
C SER A 382 13.17 1.38 -10.60
N ILE A 383 14.04 0.82 -9.75
CA ILE A 383 14.83 -0.39 -10.03
C ILE A 383 13.90 -1.56 -10.40
N LEU A 384 12.83 -1.77 -9.62
CA LEU A 384 11.84 -2.81 -9.89
C LEU A 384 11.21 -2.64 -11.29
N GLN A 385 10.81 -1.41 -11.65
CA GLN A 385 10.17 -1.13 -12.93
C GLN A 385 11.11 -1.26 -14.13
N THR A 386 12.40 -0.96 -13.94
CA THR A 386 13.43 -1.07 -14.98
C THR A 386 13.86 -2.51 -15.24
N TYR A 387 14.02 -3.33 -14.19
CA TYR A 387 14.48 -4.72 -14.33
C TYR A 387 13.35 -5.73 -14.60
N ALA A 388 12.10 -5.39 -14.29
CA ALA A 388 10.97 -6.29 -14.48
C ALA A 388 10.54 -6.34 -15.96
N PRO A 389 10.62 -7.51 -16.63
CA PRO A 389 9.94 -7.73 -17.91
C PRO A 389 8.44 -7.47 -17.76
N ASP A 390 7.80 -6.97 -18.80
CA ASP A 390 6.39 -6.56 -18.77
C ASP A 390 5.46 -7.66 -18.22
N GLU A 391 5.71 -8.91 -18.60
CA GLU A 391 4.96 -10.10 -18.18
C GLU A 391 5.11 -10.43 -16.68
N MET A 392 6.18 -9.96 -16.05
CA MET A 392 6.51 -10.23 -14.64
C MET A 392 6.22 -9.05 -13.71
N ARG A 393 5.95 -7.85 -14.24
CA ARG A 393 5.70 -6.64 -13.43
C ARG A 393 4.61 -6.84 -12.38
N GLY A 394 3.48 -7.44 -12.75
CA GLY A 394 2.38 -7.70 -11.80
C GLY A 394 2.77 -8.68 -10.69
N ARG A 395 3.55 -9.72 -11.00
CA ARG A 395 4.02 -10.73 -10.04
C ARG A 395 5.01 -10.13 -9.05
N LEU A 396 5.94 -9.33 -9.57
CA LEU A 396 6.95 -8.62 -8.79
C LEU A 396 6.33 -7.54 -7.89
N GLN A 397 5.28 -6.87 -8.36
CA GLN A 397 4.50 -5.92 -7.54
C GLN A 397 3.78 -6.62 -6.38
N GLY A 398 3.32 -7.86 -6.58
CA GLY A 398 2.78 -8.71 -5.52
C GLY A 398 3.80 -9.01 -4.44
N VAL A 399 5.01 -9.42 -4.81
CA VAL A 399 6.12 -9.64 -3.87
C VAL A 399 6.46 -8.34 -3.13
N PHE A 400 6.56 -7.23 -3.86
CA PHE A 400 6.81 -5.90 -3.27
C PHE A 400 5.78 -5.55 -2.20
N THR A 401 4.49 -5.79 -2.47
CA THR A 401 3.42 -5.51 -1.52
C THR A 401 3.58 -6.34 -0.24
N VAL A 402 3.93 -7.63 -0.36
CA VAL A 402 4.15 -8.52 0.80
C VAL A 402 5.35 -8.04 1.62
N VAL A 403 6.46 -7.70 0.97
CA VAL A 403 7.68 -7.23 1.65
C VAL A 403 7.44 -5.89 2.36
N VAL A 404 6.87 -4.91 1.67
CA VAL A 404 6.65 -3.55 2.21
C VAL A 404 5.59 -3.55 3.32
N SER A 405 4.56 -4.38 3.20
CA SER A 405 3.53 -4.49 4.24
C SER A 405 3.98 -5.33 5.44
N GLY A 406 4.83 -6.34 5.19
CA GLY A 406 5.23 -7.32 6.19
C GLY A 406 6.50 -7.01 6.94
N GLY A 407 7.52 -6.49 6.26
CA GLY A 407 8.82 -6.12 6.83
C GLY A 407 8.68 -5.26 8.09
N PRO A 408 7.90 -4.16 8.07
CA PRO A 408 7.76 -3.30 9.23
C PRO A 408 7.09 -4.00 10.43
N ARG A 409 6.25 -5.01 10.19
CA ARG A 409 5.58 -5.79 11.25
C ARG A 409 6.52 -6.81 11.90
N LEU A 410 7.42 -7.40 11.11
CA LEU A 410 8.55 -8.17 11.64
C LEU A 410 9.48 -7.27 12.47
N GLY A 411 9.72 -6.03 12.00
CA GLY A 411 10.49 -5.04 12.73
C GLY A 411 9.88 -4.69 14.08
N ASP A 412 8.56 -4.48 14.12
CA ASP A 412 7.81 -4.24 15.37
C ASP A 412 8.03 -5.39 16.38
N LEU A 413 7.88 -6.66 15.94
CA LEU A 413 8.15 -7.83 16.79
C LEU A 413 9.59 -7.86 17.27
N ARG A 414 10.55 -7.67 16.36
CA ARG A 414 11.98 -7.73 16.66
C ARG A 414 12.38 -6.65 17.66
N ALA A 415 11.90 -5.42 17.47
CA ALA A 415 12.17 -4.31 18.37
C ALA A 415 11.63 -4.58 19.78
N GLY A 416 10.39 -5.06 19.88
CA GLY A 416 9.77 -5.43 21.16
C GLY A 416 10.46 -6.61 21.85
N ALA A 417 10.81 -7.65 21.09
CA ALA A 417 11.51 -8.82 21.62
C ALA A 417 12.90 -8.48 22.15
N VAL A 418 13.68 -7.70 21.39
CA VAL A 418 15.00 -7.24 21.84
C VAL A 418 14.89 -6.35 23.07
N ALA A 419 13.88 -5.47 23.15
CA ALA A 419 13.63 -4.65 24.33
C ALA A 419 13.30 -5.49 25.58
N SER A 420 12.62 -6.62 25.42
CA SER A 420 12.29 -7.53 26.54
C SER A 420 13.44 -8.41 27.02
N VAL A 421 14.58 -8.46 26.31
CA VAL A 421 15.75 -9.19 26.79
C VAL A 421 16.32 -8.45 28.01
N GLY A 422 16.48 -9.18 29.12
CA GLY A 422 16.94 -8.60 30.38
C GLY A 422 18.22 -7.77 30.23
N GLY A 423 18.15 -6.49 30.63
CA GLY A 423 19.27 -5.55 30.59
C GLY A 423 19.40 -4.70 29.31
N VAL A 424 18.59 -4.96 28.28
CA VAL A 424 18.57 -4.17 27.03
C VAL A 424 17.62 -2.96 27.18
N GLY A 425 16.32 -3.21 27.39
CA GLY A 425 15.30 -2.17 27.47
C GLY A 425 15.01 -1.48 26.12
N ALA A 426 13.92 -0.70 26.03
CA ALA A 426 13.54 -0.06 24.76
C ALA A 426 14.58 0.90 24.19
N GLY A 427 15.25 1.68 25.04
CA GLY A 427 16.25 2.66 24.59
C GLY A 427 17.39 2.02 23.81
N THR A 428 18.00 0.95 24.35
CA THR A 428 19.12 0.28 23.65
C THR A 428 18.63 -0.58 22.48
N SER A 429 17.43 -1.17 22.55
CA SER A 429 16.80 -1.86 21.40
C SER A 429 16.62 -0.91 20.22
N TRP A 430 16.12 0.31 20.48
CA TRP A 430 15.94 1.35 19.47
C TRP A 430 17.29 1.75 18.84
N VAL A 431 18.26 2.15 19.67
CA VAL A 431 19.57 2.60 19.19
C VAL A 431 20.30 1.48 18.46
N GLY A 432 20.33 0.28 19.04
CA GLY A 432 20.96 -0.90 18.46
C GLY A 432 20.32 -1.31 17.14
N GLY A 433 19.00 -1.16 16.98
CA GLY A 433 18.31 -1.37 15.71
C GLY A 433 18.78 -0.41 14.62
N GLY A 434 18.82 0.90 14.91
CA GLY A 434 19.31 1.89 13.96
C GLY A 434 20.79 1.68 13.57
N VAL A 435 21.66 1.43 14.56
CA VAL A 435 23.08 1.16 14.32
C VAL A 435 23.27 -0.11 13.50
N ALA A 436 22.59 -1.20 13.86
CA ALA A 436 22.67 -2.45 13.12
C ALA A 436 22.21 -2.28 11.67
N CYS A 437 21.15 -1.52 11.42
CA CYS A 437 20.70 -1.21 10.05
C CYS A 437 21.77 -0.46 9.25
N ALA A 438 22.33 0.62 9.82
CA ALA A 438 23.36 1.41 9.16
C ALA A 438 24.63 0.58 8.85
N VAL A 439 25.05 -0.27 9.78
CA VAL A 439 26.20 -1.16 9.59
C VAL A 439 25.90 -2.24 8.54
N LEU A 440 24.78 -2.94 8.65
CA LEU A 440 24.42 -4.02 7.73
C LEU A 440 24.26 -3.52 6.30
N VAL A 441 23.65 -2.36 6.10
CA VAL A 441 23.47 -1.82 4.74
C VAL A 441 24.81 -1.41 4.11
N VAL A 442 25.74 -0.87 4.89
CA VAL A 442 27.09 -0.55 4.41
C VAL A 442 27.87 -1.82 4.09
N ILE A 443 27.78 -2.85 4.94
CA ILE A 443 28.40 -4.16 4.67
C ILE A 443 27.86 -4.75 3.36
N VAL A 444 26.54 -4.76 3.17
CA VAL A 444 25.91 -5.27 1.94
C VAL A 444 26.33 -4.44 0.73
N GLY A 445 26.36 -3.11 0.84
CA GLY A 445 26.83 -2.22 -0.21
C GLY A 445 28.28 -2.49 -0.63
N LEU A 446 29.17 -2.74 0.35
CA LEU A 446 30.58 -3.06 0.09
C LEU A 446 30.77 -4.48 -0.45
N ALA A 447 30.01 -5.46 0.06
CA ALA A 447 30.08 -6.86 -0.36
C ALA A 447 29.49 -7.10 -1.76
N VAL A 448 28.62 -6.20 -2.24
CA VAL A 448 27.98 -6.30 -3.55
C VAL A 448 28.28 -5.07 -4.40
N PRO A 449 29.48 -5.00 -5.02
CA PRO A 449 29.87 -3.87 -5.87
C PRO A 449 28.88 -3.60 -7.01
N SER A 450 28.24 -4.65 -7.55
CA SER A 450 27.25 -4.52 -8.63
C SER A 450 26.04 -3.66 -8.26
N LEU A 451 25.69 -3.56 -6.98
CA LEU A 451 24.65 -2.64 -6.50
C LEU A 451 25.18 -1.19 -6.47
N MET A 452 26.43 -1.00 -6.03
CA MET A 452 27.07 0.33 -5.91
C MET A 452 27.46 0.94 -7.26
N THR A 453 27.74 0.11 -8.26
CA THR A 453 28.05 0.51 -9.63
C THR A 453 26.81 0.66 -10.51
N TYR A 454 25.61 0.31 -10.01
CA TYR A 454 24.38 0.43 -10.80
C TYR A 454 24.15 1.90 -11.21
N ASP A 455 24.20 2.13 -12.52
CA ASP A 455 23.91 3.40 -13.18
C ASP A 455 22.81 3.19 -14.20
N THR A 456 21.82 4.08 -14.19
CA THR A 456 20.75 4.15 -15.20
C THR A 456 21.23 4.35 -16.66
N ARG A 457 22.52 4.67 -16.87
CA ARG A 457 23.08 4.93 -18.21
C ARG A 457 23.82 3.75 -18.85
N GLY A 458 23.97 2.61 -18.17
CA GLY A 458 24.64 1.42 -18.71
C GLY A 458 25.42 0.65 -17.67
#